data_AF-A0A260Z3Y2-F1
#
_entry.id   AF-A0A260Z3Y2-F1
#
_cell.length_a   1.000
_cell.length_b   1.000
_cell.length_c   1.000
_cell.angle_alpha   90.00
_cell.angle_beta   90.00
_cell.angle_gamma   90.00
#
_symmetry.space_group_name_H-M   'P 1'
#
loop_
_entity.id
_entity.type
_entity.pdbx_description
1 polymer ?
#
loop_
_entity_poly.entity_id
_entity_poly.type
_entity_poly.pdbx_seq_one_letter_code
_entity_poly.pdbx_strand_id
1 'polypeptide(L)'
;MECEGIGGFTWEHNNEMTEMGLTNLITCFCDIEIYSNSKMIRLNMPKLMNFSLSNSTIRQVEMTIQYVSPEFCITIQEMQIFISNKNLYMSRMPDKYCKFTTYSDSGGKHCFLDDTTETTLAPGVIIPINRSTKFKDLESDCDTICGVVEIGAGDEEMVHKLDKLKLLYGRQHFVIQTI
;
A
#
# COMPACT_ATOMS: atom_id res chain seq x y z
N MET A 1 6.78 -13.23 -16.14
CA MET A 1 6.66 -14.44 -15.30
C MET A 1 5.31 -15.05 -15.55
N GLU A 2 5.29 -16.29 -16.00
CA GLU A 2 4.08 -17.03 -16.36
C GLU A 2 3.88 -18.16 -15.35
N CYS A 3 2.63 -18.44 -15.00
CA CYS A 3 2.25 -19.57 -14.16
C CYS A 3 1.29 -20.45 -14.95
N GLU A 4 1.44 -21.76 -14.79
CA GLU A 4 0.57 -22.71 -15.46
C GLU A 4 -0.84 -22.70 -14.80
N GLY A 5 -1.89 -22.56 -15.61
CA GLY A 5 -3.28 -22.59 -15.16
C GLY A 5 -3.72 -21.37 -14.34
N ILE A 6 -4.43 -21.60 -13.23
CA ILE A 6 -4.85 -20.58 -12.24
C ILE A 6 -3.77 -20.44 -11.13
N GLY A 7 -2.53 -20.81 -11.43
CA GLY A 7 -1.45 -20.85 -10.43
C GLY A 7 -1.07 -19.48 -9.88
N GLY A 8 -0.70 -19.46 -8.60
CA GLY A 8 -0.15 -18.30 -7.90
C GLY A 8 1.36 -18.36 -7.78
N PHE A 9 1.97 -17.18 -7.69
CA PHE A 9 3.36 -16.95 -7.31
C PHE A 9 3.40 -16.72 -5.79
N THR A 10 3.67 -17.79 -5.03
CA THR A 10 3.58 -17.80 -3.55
C THR A 10 4.94 -17.82 -2.85
N TRP A 11 5.18 -16.85 -1.96
CA TRP A 11 6.36 -16.73 -1.10
C TRP A 11 5.93 -16.75 0.36
N GLU A 12 6.23 -17.86 1.04
CA GLU A 12 5.81 -18.04 2.42
C GLU A 12 6.90 -18.55 3.36
N HIS A 13 6.82 -18.16 4.63
CA HIS A 13 7.64 -18.68 5.72
C HIS A 13 9.17 -18.49 5.53
N ASN A 14 9.58 -17.46 4.81
CA ASN A 14 11.00 -17.10 4.63
C ASN A 14 11.40 -16.01 5.63
N ASN A 15 11.59 -16.40 6.89
CA ASN A 15 11.81 -15.44 7.99
C ASN A 15 13.11 -14.63 7.89
N GLU A 16 14.08 -15.05 7.09
CA GLU A 16 15.33 -14.30 6.86
C GLU A 16 15.27 -13.42 5.60
N MET A 17 14.22 -13.55 4.78
CA MET A 17 14.04 -12.74 3.58
C MET A 17 13.75 -11.29 3.96
N THR A 18 14.54 -10.36 3.44
CA THR A 18 14.38 -8.91 3.67
C THR A 18 13.67 -8.21 2.50
N GLU A 19 13.68 -8.79 1.31
CA GLU A 19 13.03 -8.28 0.09
C GLU A 19 12.82 -9.41 -0.94
N MET A 20 11.96 -9.19 -1.95
CA MET A 20 11.80 -10.16 -3.05
C MET A 20 12.95 -10.11 -4.05
N GLY A 21 13.45 -8.90 -4.35
CA GLY A 21 14.62 -8.71 -5.21
C GLY A 21 14.42 -9.03 -6.69
N LEU A 22 13.17 -9.11 -7.19
CA LEU A 22 12.86 -9.35 -8.62
C LEU A 22 13.05 -8.09 -9.46
N THR A 23 14.25 -7.53 -9.42
CA THR A 23 14.60 -6.19 -9.96
C THR A 23 14.47 -6.04 -11.47
N ASN A 24 14.41 -7.16 -12.20
CA ASN A 24 14.25 -7.20 -13.65
C ASN A 24 12.89 -7.74 -14.11
N LEU A 25 11.99 -8.06 -13.18
CA LEU A 25 10.65 -8.51 -13.53
C LEU A 25 9.83 -7.34 -14.07
N ILE A 26 9.29 -7.47 -15.28
CA ILE A 26 8.51 -6.42 -15.96
C ILE A 26 7.02 -6.76 -15.99
N THR A 27 6.70 -8.02 -16.23
CA THR A 27 5.33 -8.51 -16.42
C THR A 27 5.06 -9.72 -15.55
N CYS A 28 3.93 -9.68 -14.82
CA CYS A 28 3.41 -10.80 -14.05
C CYS A 28 2.11 -11.31 -14.67
N PHE A 29 2.01 -12.62 -14.88
CA PHE A 29 0.79 -13.27 -15.34
C PHE A 29 0.08 -14.12 -14.29
N CYS A 30 0.48 -13.98 -13.02
CA CYS A 30 0.05 -14.84 -11.93
C CYS A 30 -0.47 -14.02 -10.77
N ASP A 31 -1.35 -14.62 -9.98
CA ASP A 31 -1.67 -14.11 -8.64
C ASP A 31 -0.38 -14.05 -7.80
N ILE A 32 -0.23 -13.04 -6.95
CA ILE A 32 0.95 -12.81 -6.12
C ILE A 32 0.55 -12.98 -4.66
N GLU A 33 1.13 -13.96 -3.99
CA GLU A 33 0.87 -14.23 -2.58
C GLU A 33 2.18 -14.17 -1.79
N ILE A 34 2.29 -13.20 -0.89
CA ILE A 34 3.46 -13.04 -0.03
C ILE A 34 2.96 -13.04 1.41
N TYR A 35 3.29 -14.07 2.18
CA TYR A 35 2.85 -14.16 3.56
C TYR A 35 3.84 -14.80 4.52
N SER A 36 3.77 -14.42 5.80
CA SER A 36 4.63 -14.98 6.85
C SER A 36 6.14 -14.80 6.60
N ASN A 37 6.55 -13.63 6.10
CA ASN A 37 7.96 -13.27 5.87
C ASN A 37 8.35 -12.14 6.84
N SER A 38 8.61 -12.50 8.09
CA SER A 38 8.69 -11.57 9.23
C SER A 38 9.80 -10.51 9.18
N LYS A 39 10.88 -10.72 8.43
CA LYS A 39 11.97 -9.73 8.23
C LYS A 39 11.89 -8.98 6.90
N MET A 40 10.86 -9.22 6.10
CA MET A 40 10.70 -8.58 4.81
C MET A 40 10.25 -7.13 4.98
N ILE A 41 11.06 -6.18 4.51
CA ILE A 41 10.83 -4.73 4.71
C ILE A 41 10.44 -3.98 3.41
N ARG A 42 10.56 -4.62 2.24
CA ARG A 42 10.19 -4.02 0.95
C ARG A 42 9.97 -5.06 -0.13
N LEU A 43 9.26 -4.71 -1.20
CA LEU A 43 9.11 -5.59 -2.37
C LEU A 43 10.37 -5.63 -3.22
N ASN A 44 10.92 -4.46 -3.58
CA ASN A 44 12.05 -4.33 -4.50
C ASN A 44 11.75 -4.93 -5.89
N MET A 45 10.61 -4.53 -6.48
CA MET A 45 10.22 -4.89 -7.85
C MET A 45 10.08 -3.64 -8.76
N PRO A 46 11.13 -2.81 -8.90
CA PRO A 46 11.04 -1.47 -9.50
C PRO A 46 10.61 -1.44 -10.97
N LYS A 47 10.74 -2.55 -11.70
CA LYS A 47 10.38 -2.63 -13.13
C LYS A 47 9.05 -3.31 -13.39
N LEU A 48 8.38 -3.85 -12.36
CA LEU A 48 7.12 -4.56 -12.53
C LEU A 48 6.04 -3.55 -12.85
N MET A 49 5.51 -3.59 -14.07
CA MET A 49 4.54 -2.60 -14.58
C MET A 49 3.30 -3.24 -15.21
N ASN A 50 3.40 -4.48 -15.67
CA ASN A 50 2.35 -5.15 -16.42
C ASN A 50 1.77 -6.33 -15.65
N PHE A 51 0.45 -6.36 -15.57
CA PHE A 51 -0.32 -7.47 -15.03
C PHE A 51 -1.32 -7.92 -16.09
N SER A 52 -1.45 -9.23 -16.31
CA SER A 52 -2.38 -9.79 -17.29
C SER A 52 -2.54 -11.27 -17.01
N LEU A 53 -3.70 -11.88 -17.21
CA LEU A 53 -3.80 -13.34 -17.19
C LEU A 53 -3.62 -13.87 -18.61
N SER A 54 -2.84 -14.94 -18.77
CA SER A 54 -2.59 -15.55 -20.08
C SER A 54 -3.87 -16.02 -20.79
N ASN A 55 -4.98 -16.27 -20.05
CA ASN A 55 -6.16 -16.96 -20.58
C ASN A 55 -7.54 -16.39 -20.14
N SER A 56 -7.64 -15.17 -19.60
CA SER A 56 -8.96 -14.62 -19.21
C SER A 56 -9.05 -13.10 -19.35
N THR A 57 -10.09 -12.64 -20.04
CA THR A 57 -10.41 -11.21 -20.20
C THR A 57 -11.27 -10.65 -19.07
N ILE A 58 -11.71 -11.50 -18.13
CA ILE A 58 -12.71 -11.16 -17.10
C ILE A 58 -12.10 -11.05 -15.71
N ARG A 59 -10.91 -11.64 -15.48
CA ARG A 59 -10.27 -11.69 -14.16
C ARG A 59 -9.01 -10.82 -14.11
N GLN A 60 -8.79 -10.18 -12.95
CA GLN A 60 -7.57 -9.44 -12.62
C GLN A 60 -6.58 -10.37 -11.92
N VAL A 61 -5.27 -10.10 -12.06
CA VAL A 61 -4.25 -10.68 -11.19
C VAL A 61 -4.53 -10.22 -9.76
N GLU A 62 -4.64 -11.16 -8.82
CA GLU A 62 -4.82 -10.83 -7.40
C GLU A 62 -3.45 -10.71 -6.71
N MET A 63 -3.27 -9.68 -5.89
CA MET A 63 -2.09 -9.49 -5.06
C MET A 63 -2.48 -9.44 -3.58
N THR A 64 -1.85 -10.30 -2.79
CA THR A 64 -2.03 -10.43 -1.35
C THR A 64 -0.67 -10.42 -0.67
N ILE A 65 -0.43 -9.41 0.16
CA ILE A 65 0.76 -9.26 1.00
C ILE A 65 0.30 -9.10 2.45
N GLN A 66 0.72 -10.01 3.33
CA GLN A 66 0.32 -10.02 4.74
C GLN A 66 1.36 -10.68 5.65
N TYR A 67 1.33 -10.40 6.95
CA TYR A 67 2.28 -11.00 7.93
C TYR A 67 3.76 -10.83 7.53
N VAL A 68 4.09 -9.65 6.99
CA VAL A 68 5.47 -9.19 6.71
C VAL A 68 6.00 -8.39 7.91
N SER A 69 7.23 -7.87 7.80
CA SER A 69 7.80 -7.05 8.89
C SER A 69 6.92 -5.84 9.23
N PRO A 70 6.83 -5.43 10.50
CA PRO A 70 6.26 -4.14 10.87
C PRO A 70 6.94 -2.96 10.20
N GLU A 71 8.21 -3.09 9.82
CA GLU A 71 8.97 -2.06 9.09
C GLU A 71 8.74 -2.11 7.57
N PHE A 72 7.90 -3.03 7.10
CA PHE A 72 7.58 -3.11 5.68
C PHE A 72 6.89 -1.83 5.20
N CYS A 73 7.40 -1.27 4.11
CA CYS A 73 6.79 -0.14 3.44
C CYS A 73 6.74 -0.36 1.93
N ILE A 74 5.73 0.23 1.27
CA ILE A 74 5.59 0.24 -0.19
C ILE A 74 6.04 1.61 -0.70
N THR A 75 6.80 1.62 -1.80
CA THR A 75 7.17 2.90 -2.40
C THR A 75 5.97 3.54 -3.12
N ILE A 76 5.94 4.88 -3.19
CA ILE A 76 4.91 5.60 -3.95
C ILE A 76 4.93 5.17 -5.43
N GLN A 77 6.13 4.93 -5.98
CA GLN A 77 6.31 4.50 -7.37
C GLN A 77 5.70 3.13 -7.65
N GLU A 78 5.93 2.14 -6.77
CA GLU A 78 5.29 0.83 -6.86
C GLU A 78 3.77 0.96 -6.75
N MET A 79 3.27 1.73 -5.77
CA MET A 79 1.82 1.91 -5.59
C MET A 79 1.14 2.63 -6.77
N GLN A 80 1.81 3.61 -7.37
CA GLN A 80 1.33 4.32 -8.57
C GLN A 80 1.06 3.36 -9.73
N ILE A 81 2.01 2.45 -9.95
CA ILE A 81 1.87 1.39 -10.94
C ILE A 81 0.69 0.47 -10.57
N PHE A 82 0.62 0.03 -9.32
CA PHE A 82 -0.39 -0.92 -8.89
C PHE A 82 -1.82 -0.38 -9.01
N ILE A 83 -2.06 0.86 -8.55
CA ILE A 83 -3.38 1.50 -8.60
C ILE A 83 -3.80 1.85 -10.02
N SER A 84 -2.86 2.26 -10.88
CA SER A 84 -3.17 2.60 -12.27
C SER A 84 -3.40 1.37 -13.16
N ASN A 85 -3.00 0.18 -12.70
CA ASN A 85 -3.13 -1.04 -13.48
C ASN A 85 -4.50 -1.70 -13.29
N LYS A 86 -5.38 -1.52 -14.28
CA LYS A 86 -6.72 -2.14 -14.31
C LYS A 86 -6.75 -3.67 -14.26
N ASN A 87 -5.62 -4.34 -14.51
CA ASN A 87 -5.54 -5.80 -14.49
C ASN A 87 -5.01 -6.33 -13.15
N LEU A 88 -4.81 -5.46 -12.15
CA LEU A 88 -4.37 -5.83 -10.82
C LEU A 88 -5.49 -5.54 -9.81
N TYR A 89 -5.78 -6.53 -8.97
CA TYR A 89 -6.62 -6.41 -7.79
C TYR A 89 -5.78 -6.60 -6.53
N MET A 90 -5.66 -5.55 -5.72
CA MET A 90 -4.94 -5.59 -4.45
C MET A 90 -5.90 -6.02 -3.34
N SER A 91 -5.91 -7.32 -3.03
CA SER A 91 -6.82 -7.94 -2.07
C SER A 91 -6.43 -7.61 -0.62
N ARG A 92 -5.15 -7.77 -0.28
CA ARG A 92 -4.57 -7.33 1.00
C ARG A 92 -3.20 -6.72 0.74
N MET A 93 -2.99 -5.52 1.25
CA MET A 93 -1.71 -4.82 1.16
C MET A 93 -1.40 -4.18 2.50
N PRO A 94 -0.12 -4.18 2.92
CA PRO A 94 0.36 -3.28 3.95
C PRO A 94 0.09 -1.83 3.55
N ASP A 95 -0.16 -1.00 4.54
CA ASP A 95 -0.67 0.35 4.40
C ASP A 95 0.38 1.43 4.73
N LYS A 96 1.63 1.02 5.02
CA LYS A 96 2.77 1.91 5.24
C LYS A 96 3.44 2.26 3.92
N TYR A 97 3.79 3.54 3.77
CA TYR A 97 4.53 4.03 2.61
C TYR A 97 5.97 4.36 2.97
N CYS A 98 6.91 4.09 2.06
CA CYS A 98 8.31 4.42 2.31
C CYS A 98 8.48 5.94 2.28
N LYS A 99 8.94 6.52 3.39
CA LYS A 99 9.27 7.95 3.49
C LYS A 99 10.51 8.23 2.64
N PHE A 100 10.37 9.07 1.62
CA PHE A 100 11.50 9.58 0.87
C PHE A 100 11.98 10.89 1.49
N THR A 101 13.26 10.98 1.83
CA THR A 101 13.91 12.21 2.33
C THR A 101 14.16 13.23 1.22
N THR A 102 13.92 12.87 -0.04
CA THR A 102 14.06 13.75 -1.19
C THR A 102 12.68 14.20 -1.65
N TYR A 103 12.31 15.41 -1.22
CA TYR A 103 11.51 16.27 -2.08
C TYR A 103 12.12 16.22 -3.48
N SER A 104 11.29 16.18 -4.52
CA SER A 104 11.63 16.50 -5.93
C SER A 104 11.93 15.34 -6.90
N ASP A 105 10.98 14.43 -7.13
CA ASP A 105 10.83 13.86 -8.48
C ASP A 105 9.58 14.41 -9.21
N SER A 106 8.68 15.11 -8.50
CA SER A 106 7.46 15.72 -9.05
C SER A 106 7.22 17.18 -8.66
N GLY A 107 8.04 17.75 -7.76
CA GLY A 107 7.88 19.12 -7.24
C GLY A 107 6.67 19.35 -6.31
N GLY A 108 5.86 18.32 -6.02
CA GLY A 108 4.69 18.41 -5.13
C GLY A 108 5.01 18.07 -3.67
N LYS A 109 4.19 18.58 -2.74
CA LYS A 109 4.24 18.26 -1.30
C LYS A 109 3.58 16.89 -1.06
N HIS A 110 4.36 15.95 -0.53
CA HIS A 110 3.90 14.63 -0.12
C HIS A 110 3.72 14.57 1.40
N CYS A 111 2.53 14.18 1.86
CA CYS A 111 2.18 14.08 3.27
C CYS A 111 2.00 12.61 3.65
N PHE A 112 2.89 12.10 4.51
CA PHE A 112 2.89 10.71 4.96
C PHE A 112 2.20 10.59 6.32
N LEU A 113 1.15 9.77 6.37
CA LEU A 113 0.30 9.52 7.52
C LEU A 113 0.64 8.17 8.13
N ASP A 114 1.88 8.02 8.59
CA ASP A 114 2.39 6.79 9.21
C ASP A 114 2.47 6.96 10.72
N ASP A 115 1.33 6.94 11.42
CA ASP A 115 1.30 6.79 12.87
C ASP A 115 1.07 5.31 13.20
N THR A 116 2.17 4.57 13.26
CA THR A 116 2.16 3.13 13.46
C THR A 116 2.39 2.86 14.93
N THR A 117 1.35 2.45 15.65
CA THR A 117 1.47 2.06 17.07
C THR A 117 1.39 0.55 17.20
N GLU A 118 2.18 -0.02 18.09
CA GLU A 118 2.09 -1.44 18.43
C GLU A 118 0.86 -1.68 19.33
N THR A 119 0.05 -2.70 19.00
CA THR A 119 -1.03 -3.17 19.85
C THR A 119 -0.88 -4.65 20.14
N THR A 120 -1.05 -5.01 21.40
CA THR A 120 -1.00 -6.38 21.88
C THR A 120 -2.38 -7.03 21.73
N LEU A 121 -2.54 -7.97 20.81
CA LEU A 121 -3.78 -8.76 20.70
C LEU A 121 -3.86 -9.87 21.76
N ALA A 122 -2.72 -10.42 22.14
CA ALA A 122 -2.57 -11.50 23.11
C ALA A 122 -1.16 -11.47 23.71
N PRO A 123 -0.90 -12.12 24.86
CA PRO A 123 0.45 -12.19 25.43
C PRO A 123 1.46 -12.71 24.40
N GLY A 124 2.43 -11.88 24.02
CA GLY A 124 3.45 -12.21 23.01
C GLY A 124 3.04 -11.97 21.54
N VAL A 125 1.82 -11.48 21.27
CA VAL A 125 1.35 -11.13 19.91
C VAL A 125 1.21 -9.62 19.80
N ILE A 126 2.27 -8.98 19.32
CA ILE A 126 2.29 -7.56 18.96
C ILE A 126 1.97 -7.45 17.47
N ILE A 127 0.95 -6.67 17.13
CA ILE A 127 0.71 -6.25 15.75
C ILE A 127 0.92 -4.74 15.62
N PRO A 128 1.52 -4.27 14.53
CA PRO A 128 1.43 -2.87 14.17
C PRO A 128 -0.03 -2.57 13.78
N ILE A 129 -0.65 -1.58 14.43
CA ILE A 129 -1.86 -0.95 13.95
C ILE A 129 -1.50 0.44 13.42
N ASN A 130 -1.90 0.72 12.18
CA ASN A 130 -1.85 2.08 11.67
C ASN A 130 -3.05 2.84 12.22
N ARG A 131 -2.78 3.92 12.93
CA ARG A 131 -3.81 4.83 13.38
C ARG A 131 -4.17 5.74 12.21
N SER A 132 -5.45 5.86 11.91
CA SER A 132 -5.93 6.90 10.99
C SER A 132 -5.54 8.27 11.54
N THR A 133 -4.97 9.13 10.70
CA THR A 133 -4.78 10.53 11.07
C THR A 133 -6.13 11.23 11.02
N LYS A 134 -6.50 11.89 12.12
CA LYS A 134 -7.70 12.73 12.14
C LYS A 134 -7.51 13.87 11.15
N PHE A 135 -8.54 14.17 10.38
CA PHE A 135 -8.49 15.22 9.37
C PHE A 135 -8.00 16.58 9.88
N LYS A 136 -8.36 16.93 11.13
CA LYS A 136 -7.86 18.15 11.80
C LYS A 136 -6.34 18.23 11.95
N ASP A 137 -5.65 17.09 12.04
CA ASP A 137 -4.21 17.00 12.24
C ASP A 137 -3.47 16.85 10.90
N LEU A 138 -4.22 16.73 9.78
CA LEU A 138 -3.67 16.70 8.44
C LEU A 138 -2.97 18.02 8.12
N GLU A 139 -1.77 17.94 7.54
CA GLU A 139 -1.07 19.10 7.02
C GLU A 139 -1.83 19.74 5.85
N SER A 140 -1.82 21.06 5.75
CA SER A 140 -2.37 21.78 4.60
C SER A 140 -1.45 21.66 3.38
N ASP A 141 -2.02 21.94 2.19
CA ASP A 141 -1.30 22.09 0.93
C ASP A 141 -0.60 20.83 0.41
N CYS A 142 -1.05 19.64 0.83
CA CYS A 142 -0.53 18.38 0.31
C CYS A 142 -0.99 18.16 -1.14
N ASP A 143 -0.06 18.00 -2.08
CA ASP A 143 -0.37 17.53 -3.44
C ASP A 143 -0.71 16.03 -3.44
N THR A 144 -0.08 15.28 -2.54
CA THR A 144 -0.26 13.83 -2.41
C THR A 144 -0.32 13.46 -0.94
N ILE A 145 -1.31 12.64 -0.56
CA ILE A 145 -1.41 12.05 0.77
C ILE A 145 -1.18 10.55 0.67
N CYS A 146 -0.34 10.02 1.56
CA CYS A 146 0.00 8.60 1.66
C CYS A 146 -0.37 8.10 3.05
N GLY A 147 -1.35 7.18 3.13
CA GLY A 147 -1.83 6.59 4.37
C GLY A 147 -3.34 6.73 4.55
N VAL A 148 -3.84 6.46 5.75
CA VAL A 148 -5.28 6.44 6.06
C VAL A 148 -5.72 7.79 6.63
N VAL A 149 -6.64 8.45 5.93
CA VAL A 149 -7.31 9.67 6.39
C VAL A 149 -8.71 9.31 6.88
N GLU A 150 -9.05 9.75 8.09
CA GLU A 150 -10.40 9.66 8.63
C GLU A 150 -11.03 11.06 8.63
N ILE A 151 -12.12 11.21 7.88
CA ILE A 151 -12.94 12.43 7.84
C ILE A 151 -14.22 12.13 8.62
N GLY A 152 -14.43 12.88 9.70
CA GLY A 152 -15.60 12.75 10.58
C GLY A 152 -16.54 13.95 10.50
N ALA A 153 -17.63 13.90 11.27
CA ALA A 153 -18.55 15.03 11.42
C ALA A 153 -17.86 16.20 12.13
N GLY A 154 -18.05 17.43 11.62
CA GLY A 154 -17.40 18.65 12.13
C GLY A 154 -16.10 19.01 11.42
N ASP A 155 -15.63 18.19 10.47
CA ASP A 155 -14.43 18.46 9.66
C ASP A 155 -14.71 19.31 8.41
N GLU A 156 -15.96 19.72 8.18
CA GLU A 156 -16.40 20.44 6.98
C GLU A 156 -15.68 21.79 6.81
N GLU A 157 -15.35 22.48 7.90
CA GLU A 157 -14.61 23.74 7.87
C GLU A 157 -13.13 23.56 7.46
N MET A 158 -12.59 22.34 7.61
CA MET A 158 -11.19 22.01 7.35
C MET A 158 -10.96 21.47 5.93
N VAL A 159 -12.02 21.34 5.12
CA VAL A 159 -11.96 20.75 3.76
C VAL A 159 -10.95 21.48 2.86
N HIS A 160 -10.71 22.78 3.10
CA HIS A 160 -9.72 23.60 2.41
C HIS A 160 -8.29 23.01 2.43
N LYS A 161 -7.97 22.14 3.39
CA LYS A 161 -6.69 21.42 3.44
C LYS A 161 -6.47 20.49 2.25
N LEU A 162 -7.55 20.08 1.58
CA LEU A 162 -7.53 19.19 0.41
C LEU A 162 -7.52 19.94 -0.93
N ASP A 163 -7.52 21.27 -0.93
CA ASP A 163 -7.67 22.07 -2.17
C ASP A 163 -6.59 21.78 -3.22
N LYS A 164 -5.37 21.45 -2.78
CA LYS A 164 -4.24 21.11 -3.65
C LYS A 164 -4.08 19.62 -3.90
N LEU A 165 -4.91 18.79 -3.27
CA LEU A 165 -4.77 17.34 -3.33
C LEU A 165 -5.06 16.84 -4.75
N LYS A 166 -4.06 16.18 -5.34
CA LYS A 166 -4.18 15.52 -6.64
C LYS A 166 -4.34 14.02 -6.50
N LEU A 167 -3.68 13.45 -5.49
CA LEU A 167 -3.52 12.01 -5.33
C LEU A 167 -3.67 11.61 -3.85
N LEU A 168 -4.52 10.62 -3.59
CA LEU A 168 -4.69 10.02 -2.28
C LEU A 168 -4.36 8.53 -2.38
N TYR A 169 -3.26 8.11 -1.77
CA TYR A 169 -2.80 6.74 -1.73
C TYR A 169 -3.04 6.15 -0.34
N GLY A 170 -4.08 5.34 -0.20
CA GLY A 170 -4.42 4.70 1.06
C GLY A 170 -5.84 4.18 1.09
N ARG A 171 -6.23 3.65 2.26
CA ARG A 171 -7.61 3.24 2.50
C ARG A 171 -8.44 4.47 2.86
N GLN A 172 -9.50 4.74 2.11
CA GLN A 172 -10.46 5.78 2.47
C GLN A 172 -11.47 5.18 3.45
N HIS A 173 -11.61 5.80 4.63
CA HIS A 173 -12.67 5.47 5.58
C HIS A 173 -13.53 6.71 5.80
N PHE A 174 -14.69 6.77 5.15
CA PHE A 174 -15.68 7.82 5.37
C PHE A 174 -16.61 7.38 6.50
N VAL A 175 -16.56 8.08 7.63
CA VAL A 175 -17.52 7.88 8.73
C VAL A 175 -18.65 8.88 8.53
N ILE A 176 -19.60 8.56 7.65
CA ILE A 176 -20.82 9.36 7.51
C ILE A 176 -21.75 8.97 8.65
N GLN A 177 -21.89 9.81 9.66
CA GLN A 177 -23.01 9.69 10.59
C GLN A 177 -24.24 10.32 9.91
N THR A 178 -25.20 9.48 9.55
CA THR A 178 -26.53 9.92 9.14
C THR A 178 -27.17 10.67 10.31
N ILE A 179 -27.57 11.92 10.06
CA ILE A 179 -28.36 12.75 10.99
C ILE A 179 -29.74 12.10 11.19
#